data_AF-A0A3S7KW22-F1
#
_entry.id   AF-A0A3S7KW22-F1
#
_cell.length_a   1.000
_cell.length_b   1.000
_cell.length_c   1.000
_cell.angle_alpha   90.00
_cell.angle_beta   90.00
_cell.angle_gamma   90.00
#
_symmetry.space_group_name_H-M   'P 1'
#
loop_
_entity.id
_entity.type
_entity.pdbx_description
1 polymer ?
#
loop_
_entity_poly.entity_id
_entity_poly.type
_entity_poly.pdbx_seq_one_letter_code
_entity_poly.pdbx_strand_id
1 'polypeptide(L)'
;MDYVFKAFRDGDFVPHVYDEGKVIQRYGAGDKTIALGQIQHRYTDPTTGLEVAVIANADGAAKDRTVDVIRVSSITTGQPPSGRTESLRGLTLKGIAIGDPAARALAEARKEGEAETEQVTLGSVAVERVCRYAEDLLNLCYYTKGGKVVGMEVGVSD
;
A
#
# COMPACT_ATOMS: atom_id res chain seq x y z
N MET A 1 15.55 -2.74 -10.01
CA MET A 1 14.07 -2.85 -10.11
C MET A 1 13.48 -1.87 -9.12
N ASP A 2 12.36 -1.23 -9.47
CA ASP A 2 11.72 -0.22 -8.63
C ASP A 2 11.04 -0.82 -7.38
N TYR A 3 11.05 -0.08 -6.27
CA TYR A 3 10.79 -0.59 -4.93
C TYR A 3 9.31 -0.96 -4.69
N VAL A 4 8.40 -0.04 -4.98
CA VAL A 4 6.95 -0.21 -4.85
C VAL A 4 6.48 -1.22 -5.88
N PHE A 5 6.93 -1.09 -7.13
CA PHE A 5 6.52 -2.02 -8.19
C PHE A 5 6.91 -3.46 -7.86
N LYS A 6 8.11 -3.67 -7.29
CA LYS A 6 8.56 -5.00 -6.86
C LYS A 6 7.64 -5.61 -5.79
N ALA A 7 7.33 -4.84 -4.74
CA ALA A 7 6.47 -5.29 -3.64
C ALA A 7 5.12 -5.81 -4.14
N PHE A 8 4.51 -5.08 -5.08
CA PHE A 8 3.21 -5.45 -5.67
C PHE A 8 3.29 -6.61 -6.67
N ARG A 9 4.32 -6.63 -7.51
CA ARG A 9 4.49 -7.69 -8.52
C ARG A 9 4.67 -9.05 -7.87
N ASP A 10 5.55 -9.11 -6.87
CA ASP A 10 5.91 -10.37 -6.23
C ASP A 10 4.78 -10.79 -5.28
N GLY A 11 4.04 -9.82 -4.71
CA GLY A 11 2.94 -10.08 -3.77
C GLY A 11 3.43 -10.97 -2.62
N ASP A 12 4.66 -10.71 -2.20
CA ASP A 12 5.49 -11.42 -1.22
C ASP A 12 6.23 -10.34 -0.41
N PHE A 13 5.44 -9.62 0.40
CA PHE A 13 5.91 -8.46 1.14
C PHE A 13 6.42 -8.91 2.51
N VAL A 14 7.76 -8.94 2.68
CA VAL A 14 8.41 -9.31 3.94
C VAL A 14 9.12 -8.08 4.53
N PRO A 15 8.67 -7.54 5.68
CA PRO A 15 9.14 -6.28 6.25
C PRO A 15 10.65 -6.22 6.45
N HIS A 16 11.24 -7.32 6.94
CA HIS A 16 12.70 -7.42 7.14
C HIS A 16 13.53 -7.22 5.86
N VAL A 17 12.92 -7.39 4.68
CA VAL A 17 13.57 -7.16 3.39
C VAL A 17 13.36 -5.72 2.90
N TYR A 18 12.28 -5.06 3.33
CA TYR A 18 11.90 -3.70 2.95
C TYR A 18 12.26 -2.69 4.05
N ASP A 19 13.45 -2.09 3.91
CA ASP A 19 14.04 -1.12 4.85
C ASP A 19 13.52 0.32 4.57
N GLU A 20 13.10 1.05 5.62
CA GLU A 20 12.63 2.45 5.55
C GLU A 20 13.73 3.37 4.99
N GLY A 21 14.96 3.22 5.48
CA GLY A 21 16.13 3.98 5.04
C GLY A 21 16.39 3.82 3.53
N LYS A 22 16.16 2.63 2.95
CA LYS A 22 16.25 2.45 1.49
C LYS A 22 15.17 3.19 0.72
N VAL A 23 13.95 3.27 1.25
CA VAL A 23 12.87 4.09 0.67
C VAL A 23 13.29 5.56 0.69
N ILE A 24 13.75 6.05 1.84
CA ILE A 24 14.18 7.43 2.02
C ILE A 24 15.38 7.76 1.12
N GLN A 25 16.36 6.87 1.01
CA GLN A 25 17.50 7.05 0.12
C GLN A 25 17.08 7.19 -1.33
N ARG A 26 16.02 6.47 -1.74
CA ARG A 26 15.57 6.41 -3.14
C ARG A 26 14.60 7.54 -3.51
N TYR A 27 13.63 7.83 -2.66
CA TYR A 27 12.52 8.76 -2.96
C TYR A 27 12.56 10.04 -2.10
N GLY A 28 13.54 10.15 -1.20
CA GLY A 28 13.57 11.17 -0.17
C GLY A 28 12.60 10.85 0.99
N ALA A 29 12.53 11.74 1.95
CA ALA A 29 11.68 11.57 3.13
C ALA A 29 10.18 11.60 2.82
N GLY A 30 9.77 12.10 1.65
CA GLY A 30 8.37 12.34 1.32
C GLY A 30 7.69 13.26 2.33
N ASP A 31 6.37 13.24 2.33
CA ASP A 31 5.59 13.90 3.39
C ASP A 31 5.48 12.94 4.57
N LYS A 32 6.31 13.19 5.58
CA LYS A 32 6.43 12.35 6.78
C LYS A 32 5.42 12.75 7.85
N THR A 33 4.71 11.76 8.37
CA THR A 33 3.82 11.87 9.54
C THR A 33 4.14 10.77 10.53
N ILE A 34 4.03 11.06 11.82
CA ILE A 34 4.22 10.07 12.89
C ILE A 34 2.96 10.09 13.75
N ALA A 35 2.30 8.94 13.88
CA ALA A 35 1.10 8.79 14.68
C ALA A 35 0.98 7.34 15.17
N LEU A 36 0.52 7.16 16.41
CA LEU A 36 0.21 5.83 16.98
C LEU A 36 1.35 4.80 16.86
N GLY A 37 2.60 5.22 17.06
CA GLY A 37 3.76 4.33 16.94
C GLY A 37 4.15 3.96 15.50
N GLN A 38 3.52 4.57 14.50
CA GLN A 38 3.85 4.36 13.08
C GLN A 38 4.40 5.63 12.44
N ILE A 39 5.27 5.42 11.46
CA ILE A 39 5.79 6.44 10.56
C ILE A 39 5.18 6.22 9.20
N GLN A 40 4.49 7.24 8.69
CA GLN A 40 3.95 7.23 7.33
C GLN A 40 4.71 8.23 6.46
N HIS A 41 5.28 7.75 5.37
CA HIS A 41 5.82 8.54 4.28
C HIS A 41 4.85 8.54 3.11
N ARG A 42 4.47 9.72 2.62
CA ARG A 42 3.61 9.84 1.44
C ARG A 42 4.38 10.40 0.24
N TYR A 43 4.03 9.87 -0.92
CA TYR A 43 4.61 10.21 -2.21
C TYR A 43 3.53 10.20 -3.30
N THR A 44 3.83 10.77 -4.46
CA THR A 44 2.98 10.69 -5.64
C THR A 44 3.71 10.00 -6.79
N ASP A 45 3.03 9.07 -7.47
CA ASP A 45 3.50 8.55 -8.75
C ASP A 45 3.41 9.67 -9.81
N PRO A 46 4.54 10.08 -10.41
CA PRO A 46 4.56 11.17 -11.38
C PRO A 46 3.78 10.88 -12.67
N THR A 47 3.45 9.62 -12.96
CA THR A 47 2.84 9.21 -14.24
C THR A 47 1.34 8.98 -14.17
N THR A 48 0.81 8.61 -12.99
CA THR A 48 -0.60 8.30 -12.78
C THR A 48 -1.26 9.23 -11.76
N GLY A 49 -0.48 9.95 -10.97
CA GLY A 49 -0.98 10.77 -9.86
C GLY A 49 -1.44 9.97 -8.65
N LEU A 50 -1.21 8.65 -8.62
CA LEU A 50 -1.55 7.81 -7.49
C LEU A 50 -0.74 8.24 -6.25
N GLU A 51 -1.40 8.27 -5.10
CA GLU A 51 -0.73 8.42 -3.81
C GLU A 51 -0.11 7.08 -3.41
N VAL A 52 1.13 7.13 -2.94
CA VAL A 52 1.84 6.00 -2.33
C VAL A 52 2.09 6.34 -0.88
N ALA A 53 1.62 5.50 0.03
CA ALA A 53 1.93 5.57 1.45
C ALA A 53 2.81 4.37 1.83
N VAL A 54 3.97 4.65 2.42
CA VAL A 54 4.88 3.68 3.00
C VAL A 54 4.80 3.85 4.51
N ILE A 55 4.39 2.80 5.22
CA ILE A 55 4.17 2.81 6.67
C ILE A 55 5.20 1.87 7.30
N ALA A 56 5.93 2.38 8.29
CA ALA A 56 6.95 1.67 9.03
C ALA A 56 6.70 1.80 10.52
N ASN A 57 7.09 0.79 11.31
CA ASN A 57 7.08 0.88 12.76
C ASN A 57 8.06 1.97 13.23
N ALA A 58 7.60 2.86 14.11
CA ALA A 58 8.43 3.92 14.67
C ALA A 58 9.37 3.40 15.76
N ASP A 59 9.11 2.19 16.29
CA ASP A 59 9.94 1.54 17.29
C ASP A 59 11.28 1.11 16.69
N GLY A 60 12.33 1.21 17.50
CA GLY A 60 13.70 0.95 17.06
C GLY A 60 14.41 2.14 16.41
N ALA A 61 15.71 1.98 16.24
CA ALA A 61 16.56 3.00 15.62
C ALA A 61 16.25 3.10 14.13
N ALA A 62 16.36 4.31 13.55
CA ALA A 62 15.99 4.56 12.15
C ALA A 62 16.72 3.66 11.13
N LYS A 63 17.90 3.13 11.47
CA LYS A 63 18.68 2.21 10.62
C LYS A 63 18.15 0.78 10.62
N ASP A 64 17.30 0.42 11.59
CA ASP A 64 16.78 -0.93 11.81
C ASP A 64 15.27 -1.01 11.47
N ARG A 65 14.67 0.10 11.02
CA ARG A 65 13.23 0.17 10.73
C ARG A 65 12.86 -0.49 9.42
N THR A 66 11.82 -1.30 9.50
CA THR A 66 11.22 -2.01 8.39
C THR A 66 9.91 -1.36 7.98
N VAL A 67 9.57 -1.48 6.70
CA VAL A 67 8.27 -1.10 6.18
C VAL A 67 7.30 -2.25 6.47
N ASP A 68 6.20 -1.94 7.14
CA ASP A 68 5.15 -2.89 7.47
C ASP A 68 4.07 -2.90 6.41
N VAL A 69 3.81 -1.74 5.77
CA VAL A 69 2.76 -1.59 4.76
C VAL A 69 3.20 -0.66 3.63
N ILE A 70 2.87 -1.04 2.39
CA ILE A 70 2.85 -0.15 1.23
C ILE A 70 1.44 -0.12 0.66
N ARG A 71 0.84 1.07 0.65
CA ARG A 71 -0.48 1.32 0.05
C ARG A 71 -0.35 2.24 -1.15
N VAL A 72 -1.03 1.89 -2.24
CA VAL A 72 -1.15 2.73 -3.44
C VAL A 72 -2.62 3.03 -3.69
N SER A 73 -2.99 4.30 -3.89
CA SER A 73 -4.39 4.69 -4.04
C SER A 73 -4.61 5.87 -4.99
N SER A 74 -5.77 5.89 -5.65
CA SER A 74 -6.28 7.05 -6.39
C SER A 74 -6.98 8.08 -5.48
N ILE A 75 -7.15 7.78 -4.20
CA ILE A 75 -7.67 8.70 -3.18
C ILE A 75 -6.50 9.29 -2.43
N THR A 76 -6.37 10.62 -2.49
CA THR A 76 -5.36 11.36 -1.72
C THR A 76 -5.82 11.50 -0.27
N THR A 77 -4.95 11.18 0.69
CA THR A 77 -5.27 11.20 2.12
C THR A 77 -4.98 12.54 2.80
N GLY A 78 -4.67 13.57 2.04
CA GLY A 78 -4.43 14.93 2.53
C GLY A 78 -3.98 15.86 1.40
N GLN A 79 -3.12 16.84 1.73
CA GLN A 79 -2.46 17.63 0.69
C GLN A 79 -1.58 16.71 -0.19
N PRO A 80 -1.51 16.96 -1.51
CA PRO A 80 -0.66 16.19 -2.40
C PRO A 80 0.79 16.20 -1.90
N PRO A 81 1.41 15.02 -1.73
CA PRO A 81 2.75 14.96 -1.19
C PRO A 81 3.77 15.56 -2.15
N SER A 82 4.79 16.18 -1.58
CA SER A 82 5.87 16.81 -2.34
C SER A 82 6.85 15.78 -2.94
N GLY A 83 6.96 14.61 -2.31
CA GLY A 83 7.80 13.50 -2.73
C GLY A 83 7.25 12.72 -3.92
N ARG A 84 8.13 12.12 -4.72
CA ARG A 84 7.76 11.33 -5.90
C ARG A 84 8.37 9.94 -5.85
N THR A 85 7.62 8.95 -6.31
CA THR A 85 8.10 7.56 -6.48
C THR A 85 8.62 7.33 -7.91
N GLU A 86 8.97 6.08 -8.20
CA GLU A 86 9.01 5.57 -9.57
C GLU A 86 7.64 5.68 -10.27
N SER A 87 7.63 5.46 -11.59
CA SER A 87 6.41 5.27 -12.38
C SER A 87 5.70 3.98 -11.95
N LEU A 88 4.42 4.08 -11.57
CA LEU A 88 3.55 2.93 -11.26
C LEU A 88 2.56 2.64 -12.38
N ARG A 89 2.80 3.15 -13.59
CA ARG A 89 2.01 2.77 -14.77
C ARG A 89 2.02 1.25 -14.95
N GLY A 90 0.83 0.65 -15.01
CA GLY A 90 0.67 -0.80 -15.15
C GLY A 90 0.88 -1.59 -13.86
N LEU A 91 0.96 -0.91 -12.71
CA LEU A 91 0.98 -1.58 -11.41
C LEU A 91 -0.27 -2.43 -11.23
N THR A 92 -0.07 -3.69 -10.85
CA THR A 92 -1.15 -4.61 -10.48
C THR A 92 -0.77 -5.37 -9.22
N LEU A 93 -1.78 -5.74 -8.43
CA LEU A 93 -1.65 -6.70 -7.34
C LEU A 93 -2.39 -7.97 -7.73
N LYS A 94 -1.67 -9.09 -7.87
CA LYS A 94 -2.23 -10.39 -8.35
C LYS A 94 -3.12 -10.22 -9.60
N GLY A 95 -2.71 -9.34 -10.53
CA GLY A 95 -3.44 -9.08 -11.79
C GLY A 95 -4.65 -8.14 -11.69
N ILE A 96 -4.89 -7.53 -10.53
CA ILE A 96 -5.90 -6.49 -10.30
C ILE A 96 -5.24 -5.11 -10.35
N ALA A 97 -5.83 -4.18 -11.08
CA ALA A 97 -5.36 -2.79 -11.19
C ALA A 97 -6.30 -1.81 -10.47
N ILE A 98 -5.78 -0.64 -10.09
CA ILE A 98 -6.65 0.48 -9.69
C ILE A 98 -7.51 0.90 -10.88
N GLY A 99 -8.81 1.02 -10.65
CA GLY A 99 -9.84 1.26 -11.66
C GLY A 99 -10.57 0.00 -12.13
N ASP A 100 -10.08 -1.20 -11.82
CA ASP A 100 -10.77 -2.46 -12.12
C ASP A 100 -12.09 -2.58 -11.34
N PRO A 101 -13.04 -3.41 -11.81
CA PRO A 101 -14.26 -3.71 -11.04
C PRO A 101 -13.97 -4.30 -9.66
N ALA A 102 -14.67 -3.82 -8.63
CA ALA A 102 -14.57 -4.32 -7.25
C ALA A 102 -14.83 -5.83 -7.14
N ALA A 103 -15.75 -6.35 -7.96
CA ALA A 103 -16.05 -7.78 -8.00
C ALA A 103 -14.83 -8.64 -8.38
N ARG A 104 -13.90 -8.13 -9.20
CA ARG A 104 -12.66 -8.85 -9.54
C ARG A 104 -11.71 -8.92 -8.35
N ALA A 105 -11.56 -7.82 -7.62
CA ALA A 105 -10.76 -7.78 -6.40
C ALA A 105 -11.30 -8.72 -5.33
N LEU A 106 -12.63 -8.73 -5.12
CA LEU A 106 -13.29 -9.65 -4.19
C LEU A 106 -13.10 -11.12 -4.60
N ALA A 107 -13.25 -11.43 -5.88
CA ALA A 107 -13.03 -12.78 -6.39
C ALA A 107 -11.57 -13.21 -6.19
N GLU A 108 -10.61 -12.32 -6.45
CA GLU A 108 -9.17 -12.57 -6.23
C GLU A 108 -8.86 -12.82 -4.75
N ALA A 109 -9.37 -11.97 -3.85
CA ALA A 109 -9.14 -12.11 -2.41
C ALA A 109 -9.67 -13.46 -1.86
N ARG A 110 -10.73 -14.02 -2.47
CA ARG A 110 -11.36 -15.29 -2.05
C ARG A 110 -10.77 -16.55 -2.70
N LYS A 111 -9.84 -16.44 -3.65
CA LYS A 111 -9.37 -17.60 -4.42
C LYS A 111 -8.74 -18.71 -3.57
N GLU A 112 -8.12 -18.35 -2.46
CA GLU A 112 -7.32 -19.26 -1.64
C GLU A 112 -7.78 -19.31 -0.16
N GLY A 113 -8.95 -18.76 0.17
CA GLY A 113 -9.47 -18.77 1.54
C GLY A 113 -10.59 -17.77 1.81
N GLU A 114 -10.86 -17.55 3.09
CA GLU A 114 -11.77 -16.50 3.54
C GLU A 114 -11.15 -15.12 3.32
N ALA A 115 -11.96 -14.20 2.82
CA ALA A 115 -11.58 -12.80 2.69
C ALA A 115 -12.36 -11.99 3.72
N GLU A 116 -11.66 -11.17 4.49
CA GLU A 116 -12.32 -10.24 5.40
C GLU A 116 -12.71 -8.99 4.63
N THR A 117 -13.91 -8.48 4.91
CA THR A 117 -14.42 -7.26 4.29
C THR A 117 -14.94 -6.34 5.38
N GLU A 118 -14.50 -5.10 5.36
CA GLU A 118 -14.91 -4.10 6.34
C GLU A 118 -15.02 -2.71 5.71
N GLN A 119 -15.70 -1.80 6.42
CA GLN A 119 -15.79 -0.40 6.05
C GLN A 119 -14.69 0.38 6.77
N VAL A 120 -13.84 1.05 6.00
CA VAL A 120 -12.75 1.87 6.53
C VAL A 120 -12.77 3.26 5.91
N THR A 121 -12.03 4.20 6.51
CA THR A 121 -11.85 5.54 5.95
C THR A 121 -10.45 5.69 5.39
N LEU A 122 -10.37 5.99 4.10
CA LEU A 122 -9.13 6.33 3.43
C LEU A 122 -9.08 7.85 3.23
N GLY A 123 -8.28 8.55 4.06
CA GLY A 123 -8.28 10.00 4.12
C GLY A 123 -9.60 10.52 4.71
N SER A 124 -10.43 11.19 3.90
CA SER A 124 -11.78 11.63 4.27
C SER A 124 -12.88 10.80 3.60
N VAL A 125 -12.51 9.68 2.96
CA VAL A 125 -13.40 8.93 2.10
C VAL A 125 -13.68 7.54 2.67
N ALA A 126 -14.95 7.24 2.95
CA ALA A 126 -15.38 5.88 3.27
C ALA A 126 -15.23 4.97 2.04
N VAL A 127 -14.62 3.81 2.27
CA VAL A 127 -14.32 2.77 1.28
C VAL A 127 -14.56 1.39 1.91
N GLU A 128 -14.86 0.41 1.08
CA GLU A 128 -14.81 -0.99 1.50
C GLU A 128 -13.36 -1.49 1.36
N ARG A 129 -12.81 -2.12 2.39
CA ARG A 129 -11.53 -2.81 2.34
C ARG A 129 -11.79 -4.30 2.36
N VAL A 130 -11.28 -5.02 1.37
CA VAL A 130 -11.26 -6.48 1.34
C VAL A 130 -9.82 -6.96 1.41
N CYS A 131 -9.51 -7.77 2.41
CA CYS A 131 -8.18 -8.31 2.64
C CYS A 131 -8.17 -9.82 2.44
N ARG A 132 -7.09 -10.29 1.82
CA ARG A 132 -6.66 -11.67 1.87
C ARG A 132 -5.51 -11.76 2.86
N TYR A 133 -5.65 -12.67 3.83
CA TYR A 133 -4.57 -13.10 4.70
C TYR A 133 -3.96 -14.35 4.08
N ALA A 134 -2.66 -14.34 3.82
CA ALA A 134 -1.92 -15.53 3.40
C ALA A 134 -1.26 -16.19 4.61
N GLU A 135 -0.83 -17.45 4.46
CA GLU A 135 0.18 -18.02 5.34
C GLU A 135 1.40 -17.08 5.32
N ASP A 136 2.02 -16.81 6.47
CA ASP A 136 3.16 -15.88 6.69
C ASP A 136 2.83 -14.40 6.99
N LEU A 137 1.67 -14.11 7.60
CA LEU A 137 1.28 -12.76 8.09
C LEU A 137 1.14 -11.69 6.99
N LEU A 138 1.25 -12.08 5.72
CA LEU A 138 1.10 -11.20 4.57
C LEU A 138 -0.36 -10.84 4.32
N ASN A 139 -0.63 -9.54 4.27
CA ASN A 139 -1.92 -8.94 3.96
C ASN A 139 -1.90 -8.33 2.57
N LEU A 140 -2.79 -8.84 1.72
CA LEU A 140 -3.07 -8.27 0.41
C LEU A 140 -4.47 -7.67 0.45
N CYS A 141 -4.56 -6.34 0.48
CA CYS A 141 -5.84 -5.66 0.62
C CYS A 141 -6.19 -4.84 -0.63
N TYR A 142 -7.47 -4.82 -0.96
CA TYR A 142 -8.04 -3.97 -2.00
C TYR A 142 -9.06 -3.03 -1.38
N TYR A 143 -8.98 -1.75 -1.75
CA TYR A 143 -9.92 -0.74 -1.36
C TYR A 143 -10.86 -0.47 -2.52
N THR A 144 -12.18 -0.49 -2.27
CA THR A 144 -13.18 -0.32 -3.31
C THR A 144 -14.18 0.78 -2.97
N LYS A 145 -14.64 1.49 -4.01
CA LYS A 145 -15.68 2.52 -3.93
C LYS A 145 -16.38 2.65 -5.27
N GLY A 146 -17.70 2.78 -5.24
CA GLY A 146 -18.50 2.92 -6.47
C GLY A 146 -18.34 1.76 -7.45
N GLY A 147 -18.14 0.54 -6.93
CA GLY A 147 -17.95 -0.66 -7.74
C GLY A 147 -16.58 -0.78 -8.42
N LYS A 148 -15.59 0.05 -8.05
CA LYS A 148 -14.22 0.02 -8.58
C LYS A 148 -13.18 -0.08 -7.49
N VAL A 149 -12.03 -0.65 -7.84
CA VAL A 149 -10.81 -0.61 -7.01
C VAL A 149 -10.25 0.81 -7.04
N VAL A 150 -10.08 1.41 -5.87
CA VAL A 150 -9.53 2.76 -5.66
C VAL A 150 -8.21 2.74 -4.90
N GLY A 151 -7.82 1.59 -4.37
CA GLY A 151 -6.53 1.41 -3.74
C GLY A 151 -6.17 -0.05 -3.57
N MET A 152 -4.90 -0.31 -3.36
CA MET A 152 -4.35 -1.64 -3.13
C MET A 152 -3.23 -1.51 -2.10
N GLU A 153 -3.02 -2.56 -1.34
CA GLU A 153 -2.07 -2.58 -0.24
C GLU A 153 -1.43 -3.95 -0.10
N VAL A 154 -0.14 -3.92 0.18
CA VAL A 154 0.65 -5.07 0.59
C VAL A 154 1.29 -4.73 1.93
N GLY A 155 1.26 -5.65 2.88
CA GLY A 155 1.83 -5.41 4.19
C GLY A 155 1.86 -6.66 5.04
N VAL A 156 2.33 -6.56 6.27
CA VAL A 156 2.16 -7.60 7.28
C VAL A 156 1.17 -7.18 8.35
N SER A 157 0.50 -8.16 8.93
CA SER A 157 -0.15 -8.00 10.24
C SER A 157 0.83 -8.41 11.32
N ASP A 158 0.93 -7.59 12.36
CA ASP A 158 1.44 -8.02 13.67
C ASP A 158 0.46 -8.99 14.36
#